data_AF-A0A832SYU8-F1
#
_entry.id   AF-A0A832SYU8-F1
#
_cell.length_a   1.000
_cell.length_b   1.000
_cell.length_c   1.000
_cell.angle_alpha   90.00
_cell.angle_beta   90.00
_cell.angle_gamma   90.00
#
_symmetry.space_group_name_H-M   'P 1'
#
loop_
_entity.id
_entity.type
_entity.pdbx_description
1 polymer ?
#
loop_
_entity_poly.entity_id
_entity_poly.type
_entity_poly.pdbx_seq_one_letter_code
_entity_poly.pdbx_strand_id
1 'polypeptide(L)'
;MNCLELTLYPSLTLALLDENYVKKFGVKKGIRADADFYISGKWYSPWKYINEVDADIRDAVQKLVEKYGDCIGISISPGDEDLIFVVAFLTQNTNYHVNVLKWARRLFSAGEDLEQLARIAPSVGRSYQLQRLPEAVSDYLTMGRPRDRITLLKIRGVGPKVADLFLLFTGDTTSAPVDKHYMRIAPGLGIRGAPPNANYCKRYTCDACPLSRRCIRGLSLLKLGRLAGWVQTVAYLLDKGVLTAV
;
A
#
# COMPACT_ATOMS: atom_id res chain seq x y z
N MET A 1 -9.79 -14.53 15.42
CA MET A 1 -9.39 -13.52 14.41
C MET A 1 -8.40 -14.17 13.46
N ASN A 2 -8.65 -14.22 12.15
CA ASN A 2 -7.72 -14.82 11.20
C ASN A 2 -6.63 -13.79 10.83
N CYS A 3 -5.49 -13.85 11.53
CA CYS A 3 -4.42 -12.84 11.43
C CYS A 3 -3.80 -12.73 10.03
N LEU A 4 -3.66 -13.86 9.34
CA LEU A 4 -3.14 -13.89 7.98
C LEU A 4 -4.10 -13.17 7.03
N GLU A 5 -5.40 -13.48 7.11
CA GLU A 5 -6.42 -12.85 6.28
C GLU A 5 -6.48 -11.33 6.53
N LEU A 6 -6.44 -10.88 7.78
CA LEU A 6 -6.40 -9.46 8.09
C LEU A 6 -5.16 -8.74 7.55
N THR A 7 -4.01 -9.42 7.60
CA THR A 7 -2.74 -8.88 7.07
C THR A 7 -2.75 -8.81 5.54
N LEU A 8 -3.35 -9.81 4.88
CA LEU A 8 -3.41 -9.89 3.42
C LEU A 8 -4.52 -9.05 2.80
N TYR A 9 -5.66 -8.88 3.47
CA TYR A 9 -6.82 -8.17 2.93
C TYR A 9 -6.50 -6.78 2.36
N PRO A 10 -5.74 -5.90 3.05
CA PRO A 10 -5.35 -4.60 2.51
C PRO A 10 -4.08 -4.63 1.64
N SER A 11 -3.37 -5.77 1.57
CA SER A 11 -2.05 -5.88 0.96
C SER A 11 -2.09 -6.10 -0.55
N LEU A 12 -1.20 -5.42 -1.28
CA LEU A 12 -1.00 -5.68 -2.71
C LEU A 12 -0.48 -7.10 -2.98
N THR A 13 0.21 -7.72 -2.02
CA THR A 13 0.70 -9.09 -2.13
C THR A 13 -0.43 -10.10 -2.34
N LEU A 14 -1.66 -9.81 -1.89
CA LEU A 14 -2.81 -10.68 -2.13
C LEU A 14 -3.08 -10.92 -3.62
N ALA A 15 -2.71 -9.98 -4.50
CA ALA A 15 -2.82 -10.15 -5.95
C ALA A 15 -1.87 -11.23 -6.52
N LEU A 16 -0.84 -11.63 -5.76
CA LEU A 16 0.11 -12.67 -6.14
C LEU A 16 -0.32 -14.07 -5.68
N LEU A 17 -1.40 -14.16 -4.89
CA LEU A 17 -1.86 -15.38 -4.24
C LEU A 17 -3.16 -15.92 -4.86
N ASP A 18 -3.37 -17.23 -4.73
CA ASP A 18 -4.67 -17.86 -4.94
C ASP A 18 -5.59 -17.76 -3.71
N GLU A 19 -6.79 -18.30 -3.84
CA GLU A 19 -7.81 -18.38 -2.78
C GLU A 19 -7.38 -19.18 -1.54
N ASN A 20 -6.35 -20.03 -1.66
CA ASN A 20 -5.78 -20.81 -0.56
C ASN A 20 -4.53 -20.14 0.04
N TYR A 21 -4.26 -18.89 -0.34
CA TYR A 21 -3.08 -18.11 0.01
C TYR A 21 -1.76 -18.76 -0.41
N VAL A 22 -1.77 -19.53 -1.50
CA VAL A 22 -0.56 -20.04 -2.15
C VAL A 22 -0.11 -19.04 -3.21
N LYS A 23 1.18 -18.69 -3.20
CA LYS A 23 1.75 -17.75 -4.17
C LYS A 23 1.77 -18.37 -5.58
N LYS A 24 1.06 -17.73 -6.52
CA LYS A 24 0.99 -18.16 -7.93
C LYS A 24 1.90 -17.36 -8.83
N PHE A 25 2.17 -16.11 -8.47
CA PHE A 25 2.90 -15.18 -9.31
C PHE A 25 4.15 -14.64 -8.63
N GLY A 26 5.18 -14.34 -9.42
CA GLY A 26 6.45 -13.79 -8.95
C GLY A 26 7.44 -14.82 -8.42
N VAL A 27 8.42 -14.40 -7.61
CA VAL A 27 9.44 -15.28 -7.02
C VAL A 27 8.84 -16.20 -5.95
N LYS A 28 9.47 -17.33 -5.66
CA LYS A 28 8.99 -18.31 -4.64
C LYS A 28 7.54 -18.82 -4.88
N LYS A 29 7.14 -19.06 -6.13
CA LYS A 29 5.82 -19.67 -6.44
C LYS A 29 5.66 -20.99 -5.70
N GLY A 30 4.42 -21.28 -5.30
CA GLY A 30 4.05 -22.49 -4.56
C GLY A 30 4.19 -22.39 -3.05
N ILE A 31 4.83 -21.34 -2.51
CA ILE A 31 4.88 -21.12 -1.06
C ILE A 31 3.51 -20.67 -0.54
N ARG A 32 3.09 -21.22 0.59
CA ARG A 32 1.94 -20.71 1.35
C ARG A 32 2.33 -19.43 2.08
N ALA A 33 1.44 -18.45 2.10
CA ALA A 33 1.70 -17.14 2.70
C ALA A 33 2.05 -17.21 4.19
N ASP A 34 1.44 -18.11 4.96
CA ASP A 34 1.71 -18.33 6.39
C ASP A 34 3.14 -18.85 6.69
N ALA A 35 3.74 -19.54 5.73
CA ALA A 35 5.06 -20.16 5.81
C ALA A 35 6.22 -19.21 5.43
N ASP A 36 5.96 -18.10 4.73
CA ASP A 36 6.98 -17.10 4.40
C ASP A 36 6.94 -15.91 5.36
N PHE A 37 8.10 -15.52 5.89
CA PHE A 37 8.24 -14.46 6.88
C PHE A 37 7.78 -13.08 6.39
N TYR A 38 7.95 -12.78 5.10
CA TYR A 38 7.60 -11.49 4.52
C TYR A 38 6.15 -11.44 4.05
N ILE A 39 5.68 -12.51 3.40
CA ILE A 39 4.30 -12.60 2.89
C ILE A 39 3.31 -12.72 4.05
N SER A 40 3.65 -13.43 5.13
CA SER A 40 2.81 -13.46 6.34
C SER A 40 2.76 -12.12 7.08
N GLY A 41 3.62 -11.17 6.73
CA GLY A 41 3.76 -9.88 7.41
C GLY A 41 4.47 -9.91 8.76
N LYS A 42 4.97 -11.07 9.20
CA LYS A 42 5.66 -11.27 10.49
C LYS A 42 6.97 -10.49 10.63
N TRP A 43 7.54 -10.02 9.52
CA TRP A 43 8.74 -9.17 9.51
C TRP A 43 8.52 -7.82 10.21
N TYR A 44 7.27 -7.35 10.28
CA TYR A 44 6.90 -6.09 10.91
C TYR A 44 6.16 -6.34 12.22
N SER A 45 6.54 -5.61 13.27
CA SER A 45 5.82 -5.59 14.54
C SER A 45 5.59 -4.13 14.97
N PRO A 46 4.32 -3.70 15.18
CA PRO A 46 4.03 -2.32 15.58
C PRO A 46 4.56 -1.98 16.98
N TRP A 47 4.69 -2.96 17.87
CA TRP A 47 5.25 -2.78 19.22
C TRP A 47 6.65 -2.17 19.22
N LYS A 48 7.44 -2.42 18.17
CA LYS A 48 8.80 -1.87 18.03
C LYS A 48 8.83 -0.34 17.87
N TYR A 49 7.71 0.25 17.49
CA TYR A 49 7.63 1.64 17.03
C TYR A 49 6.63 2.50 17.83
N ILE A 50 6.00 1.95 18.86
CA ILE A 50 5.03 2.69 19.69
C ILE A 50 5.64 3.94 20.35
N ASN A 51 6.94 3.90 20.66
CA ASN A 51 7.65 5.03 21.26
C ASN A 51 7.94 6.17 20.28
N GLU A 52 7.77 5.96 18.97
CA GLU A 52 7.88 7.03 17.96
C GLU A 52 6.59 7.86 17.85
N VAL A 53 5.49 7.38 18.43
CA VAL A 53 4.21 8.07 18.34
C VAL A 53 4.24 9.35 19.16
N ASP A 54 3.79 10.43 18.53
CA ASP A 54 3.58 11.73 19.19
C ASP A 54 2.72 11.55 20.43
N ALA A 55 3.11 12.23 21.52
CA ALA A 55 2.44 12.13 22.80
C ALA A 55 0.94 12.45 22.71
N ASP A 56 0.53 13.32 21.79
CA ASP A 56 -0.86 13.75 21.68
C ASP A 56 -1.82 12.70 21.11
N ILE A 57 -1.32 11.69 20.39
CA ILE A 57 -2.13 10.59 19.84
C ILE A 57 -1.71 9.22 20.38
N ARG A 58 -0.71 9.17 21.26
CA ARG A 58 -0.11 7.93 21.77
C ARG A 58 -1.15 6.98 22.37
N ASP A 59 -2.04 7.48 23.22
CA ASP A 59 -3.05 6.65 23.88
C ASP A 59 -4.02 6.02 22.87
N ALA A 60 -4.46 6.79 21.85
CA ALA A 60 -5.36 6.29 20.82
C ALA A 60 -4.68 5.21 19.96
N VAL A 61 -3.42 5.43 19.58
CA VAL A 61 -2.64 4.47 18.80
C VAL A 61 -2.29 3.24 19.62
N GLN A 62 -1.95 3.41 20.91
CA GLN A 62 -1.65 2.30 21.81
C GLN A 62 -2.83 1.34 21.94
N LYS A 63 -4.07 1.84 22.06
CA LYS A 63 -5.27 0.98 22.05
C LYS A 63 -5.40 0.16 20.77
N LEU A 64 -5.03 0.71 19.61
CA LEU A 64 -4.99 -0.05 18.35
C LEU A 64 -3.93 -1.15 18.41
N VAL A 65 -2.72 -0.82 18.90
CA VAL A 65 -1.60 -1.77 19.00
C VAL A 65 -1.90 -2.88 20.00
N GLU A 66 -2.47 -2.57 21.16
CA GLU A 66 -2.90 -3.56 22.16
C GLU A 66 -3.96 -4.51 21.60
N LYS A 67 -4.90 -4.01 20.79
CA LYS A 67 -5.98 -4.84 20.23
C LYS A 67 -5.57 -5.65 19.00
N TYR A 68 -4.69 -5.11 18.15
CA TYR A 68 -4.42 -5.66 16.82
C TYR A 68 -2.95 -5.95 16.53
N GLY A 69 -2.02 -5.48 17.35
CA GLY A 69 -0.59 -5.46 17.07
C GLY A 69 0.08 -6.82 17.02
N ASP A 70 -0.47 -7.82 17.71
CA ASP A 70 0.02 -9.20 17.69
C ASP A 70 -0.53 -10.01 16.50
N CYS A 71 -1.47 -9.44 15.75
CA CYS A 71 -2.21 -10.16 14.71
C CYS A 71 -2.02 -9.55 13.32
N ILE A 72 -2.06 -8.23 13.19
CA ILE A 72 -1.99 -7.54 11.90
C ILE A 72 -0.54 -7.14 11.61
N GLY A 73 0.04 -7.69 10.55
CA GLY A 73 1.34 -7.30 10.01
C GLY A 73 1.22 -6.40 8.79
N ILE A 74 2.32 -6.26 8.04
CA ILE A 74 2.34 -5.67 6.69
C ILE A 74 2.88 -6.72 5.74
N SER A 75 2.04 -7.32 4.89
CA SER A 75 2.53 -8.31 3.92
C SER A 75 3.31 -7.63 2.80
N ILE A 76 4.56 -8.04 2.57
CA ILE A 76 5.37 -7.64 1.42
C ILE A 76 5.87 -8.87 0.66
N SER A 77 6.36 -8.66 -0.56
CA SER A 77 6.90 -9.74 -1.39
C SER A 77 8.23 -9.30 -2.01
N PRO A 78 9.36 -9.46 -1.29
CA PRO A 78 10.67 -9.03 -1.78
C PRO A 78 11.04 -9.77 -3.07
N GLY A 79 11.46 -9.02 -4.09
CA GLY A 79 11.77 -9.53 -5.43
C GLY A 79 10.61 -9.49 -6.42
N ASP A 80 9.43 -9.02 -6.02
CA ASP A 80 8.26 -8.84 -6.89
C ASP A 80 7.85 -7.38 -7.06
N GLU A 81 8.78 -6.44 -6.85
CA GLU A 81 8.49 -5.01 -6.88
C GLU A 81 7.83 -4.60 -8.20
N ASP A 82 8.24 -5.17 -9.33
CA ASP A 82 7.64 -4.88 -10.64
C ASP A 82 6.15 -5.30 -10.70
N LEU A 83 5.79 -6.46 -10.15
CA LEU A 83 4.40 -6.90 -10.07
C LEU A 83 3.61 -6.04 -9.07
N ILE A 84 4.20 -5.71 -7.92
CA ILE A 84 3.57 -4.86 -6.91
C ILE A 84 3.33 -3.45 -7.46
N PHE A 85 4.22 -2.92 -8.30
CA PHE A 85 4.02 -1.65 -9.00
C PHE A 85 2.79 -1.69 -9.91
N VAL A 86 2.64 -2.74 -10.73
CA VAL A 86 1.44 -2.95 -11.57
C VAL A 86 0.18 -2.96 -10.72
N VAL A 87 0.15 -3.77 -9.65
CA VAL A 87 -1.03 -3.87 -8.77
C VAL A 87 -1.33 -2.52 -8.13
N ALA A 88 -0.33 -1.81 -7.60
CA ALA A 88 -0.47 -0.48 -7.02
C ALA A 88 -1.14 0.49 -8.01
N PHE A 89 -0.64 0.52 -9.26
CA PHE A 89 -1.17 1.38 -10.31
C PHE A 89 -2.63 1.07 -10.63
N LEU A 90 -3.03 -0.21 -10.66
CA LEU A 90 -4.41 -0.61 -10.95
C LEU A 90 -5.41 -0.23 -9.84
N THR A 91 -4.96 0.08 -8.62
CA THR A 91 -5.84 0.42 -7.47
C THR A 91 -6.50 1.79 -7.53
N GLN A 92 -6.23 2.58 -8.56
CA GLN A 92 -6.77 3.93 -8.72
C GLN A 92 -8.30 3.89 -8.86
N ASN A 93 -9.02 4.51 -7.92
CA ASN A 93 -10.49 4.72 -7.95
C ASN A 93 -11.31 3.48 -8.39
N THR A 94 -10.97 2.31 -7.85
CA THR A 94 -11.65 1.06 -8.19
C THR A 94 -11.75 0.15 -6.95
N ASN A 95 -12.52 -0.93 -7.06
CA ASN A 95 -12.62 -1.94 -6.03
C ASN A 95 -11.44 -2.92 -6.12
N TYR A 96 -10.61 -2.96 -5.06
CA TYR A 96 -9.44 -3.85 -4.99
C TYR A 96 -9.82 -5.33 -5.12
N HIS A 97 -10.72 -5.81 -4.27
CA HIS A 97 -11.10 -7.23 -4.18
C HIS A 97 -11.91 -7.75 -5.36
N VAL A 98 -12.51 -6.87 -6.16
CA VAL A 98 -13.31 -7.25 -7.33
C VAL A 98 -12.53 -7.04 -8.63
N ASN A 99 -12.11 -5.79 -8.89
CA ASN A 99 -11.56 -5.43 -10.18
C ASN A 99 -10.05 -5.68 -10.24
N VAL A 100 -9.31 -5.19 -9.24
CA VAL A 100 -7.84 -5.27 -9.26
C VAL A 100 -7.36 -6.70 -9.20
N LEU A 101 -7.88 -7.51 -8.26
CA LEU A 101 -7.50 -8.93 -8.18
C LEU A 101 -7.84 -9.69 -9.47
N LYS A 102 -8.99 -9.41 -10.10
CA LYS A 102 -9.38 -10.01 -11.38
C LYS A 102 -8.42 -9.60 -12.51
N TRP A 103 -8.09 -8.32 -12.63
CA TRP A 103 -7.19 -7.82 -13.65
C TRP A 103 -5.77 -8.35 -13.45
N ALA A 104 -5.24 -8.31 -12.23
CA ALA A 104 -3.93 -8.83 -11.88
C ALA A 104 -3.81 -10.32 -12.22
N ARG A 105 -4.78 -11.16 -11.82
CA ARG A 105 -4.79 -12.58 -12.20
C ARG A 105 -4.75 -12.79 -13.70
N ARG A 106 -5.58 -12.06 -14.47
CA ARG A 106 -5.62 -12.20 -15.94
C ARG A 106 -4.32 -11.75 -16.59
N LEU A 107 -3.73 -10.68 -16.08
CA LEU A 107 -2.44 -10.15 -16.53
C LEU A 107 -1.31 -11.16 -16.26
N PHE A 108 -1.13 -11.54 -14.99
CA PHE A 108 0.00 -12.38 -14.56
C PHE A 108 -0.08 -13.82 -15.07
N SER A 109 -1.29 -14.30 -15.40
CA SER A 109 -1.45 -15.61 -16.07
C SER A 109 -0.90 -15.64 -17.50
N ALA A 110 -0.76 -14.48 -18.16
CA ALA A 110 -0.22 -14.39 -19.51
C ALA A 110 1.32 -14.23 -19.54
N GLY A 111 1.92 -13.94 -18.39
CA GLY A 111 3.35 -13.68 -18.23
C GLY A 111 3.61 -12.70 -17.08
N GLU A 112 4.86 -12.61 -16.63
CA GLU A 112 5.27 -11.72 -15.53
C GLU A 112 6.30 -10.66 -15.97
N ASP A 113 6.65 -10.67 -17.26
CA ASP A 113 7.47 -9.63 -17.86
C ASP A 113 6.70 -8.30 -17.95
N LEU A 114 7.30 -7.23 -17.44
CA LEU A 114 6.59 -5.97 -17.26
C LEU A 114 6.18 -5.32 -18.59
N GLU A 115 7.02 -5.43 -19.63
CA GLU A 115 6.71 -4.91 -20.96
C GLU A 115 5.59 -5.70 -21.63
N GLN A 116 5.61 -7.03 -21.50
CA GLN A 116 4.52 -7.89 -21.96
C GLN A 116 3.22 -7.53 -21.25
N LEU A 117 3.25 -7.39 -19.92
CA LEU A 117 2.09 -7.02 -19.10
C LEU A 117 1.48 -5.68 -19.52
N ALA A 118 2.33 -4.67 -19.71
CA ALA A 118 1.93 -3.38 -20.26
C ALA A 118 1.23 -3.53 -21.60
N ARG A 119 1.82 -4.25 -22.55
CA ARG A 119 1.29 -4.43 -23.90
C ARG A 119 -0.10 -5.08 -23.90
N ILE A 120 -0.33 -6.09 -23.05
CA ILE A 120 -1.61 -6.82 -23.04
C ILE A 120 -2.70 -6.12 -22.22
N ALA A 121 -2.35 -5.23 -21.29
CA ALA A 121 -3.29 -4.63 -20.35
C ALA A 121 -4.51 -3.97 -21.01
N PRO A 122 -4.38 -3.20 -22.12
CA PRO A 122 -5.54 -2.65 -22.81
C PRO A 122 -6.55 -3.71 -23.31
N SER A 123 -6.10 -4.94 -23.58
CA SER A 123 -6.97 -6.06 -24.01
C SER A 123 -7.69 -6.76 -22.85
N VAL A 124 -7.20 -6.59 -21.62
CA VAL A 124 -7.81 -7.16 -20.40
C VAL A 124 -9.14 -6.49 -20.07
N GLY A 125 -9.31 -5.22 -20.46
CA GLY A 125 -10.53 -4.46 -20.27
C GLY A 125 -10.40 -2.98 -20.63
N ARG A 126 -11.54 -2.30 -20.74
CA ARG A 126 -11.63 -0.90 -21.17
C ARG A 126 -11.40 0.14 -20.07
N SER A 127 -11.05 -0.30 -18.85
CA SER A 127 -10.88 0.64 -17.73
C SER A 127 -9.65 1.53 -17.97
N TYR A 128 -9.73 2.80 -17.56
CA TYR A 128 -8.64 3.74 -17.81
C TYR A 128 -7.32 3.30 -17.16
N GLN A 129 -7.37 2.54 -16.05
CA GLN A 129 -6.18 2.00 -15.39
C GLN A 129 -5.44 1.03 -16.32
N LEU A 130 -6.17 0.14 -16.99
CA LEU A 130 -5.60 -0.80 -17.95
C LEU A 130 -5.10 -0.11 -19.21
N GLN A 131 -5.85 0.89 -19.70
CA GLN A 131 -5.46 1.66 -20.89
C GLN A 131 -4.20 2.51 -20.66
N ARG A 132 -3.98 3.00 -19.43
CA ARG A 132 -2.83 3.86 -19.08
C ARG A 132 -1.64 3.12 -18.51
N LEU A 133 -1.77 1.83 -18.19
CA LEU A 133 -0.67 1.02 -17.66
C LEU A 133 0.57 1.02 -18.58
N PRO A 134 0.46 0.96 -19.92
CA PRO A 134 1.64 0.99 -20.79
C PRO A 134 2.54 2.21 -20.58
N GLU A 135 1.94 3.41 -20.49
CA GLU A 135 2.70 4.65 -20.27
C GLU A 135 3.39 4.65 -18.90
N ALA A 136 2.68 4.20 -17.86
CA ALA A 136 3.21 4.15 -16.51
C ALA A 136 4.36 3.15 -16.37
N VAL A 137 4.23 1.97 -16.99
CA VAL A 137 5.29 0.97 -17.04
C VAL A 137 6.50 1.48 -17.81
N SER A 138 6.29 2.12 -18.97
CA SER A 138 7.38 2.69 -19.76
C SER A 138 8.18 3.73 -18.95
N ASP A 139 7.48 4.63 -18.26
CA ASP A 139 8.12 5.61 -17.37
C ASP A 139 8.86 4.92 -16.20
N TYR A 140 8.24 3.94 -15.55
CA TYR A 140 8.83 3.20 -14.43
C TYR A 140 10.13 2.48 -14.82
N LEU A 141 10.15 1.83 -16.00
CA LEU A 141 11.34 1.17 -16.54
C LEU A 141 12.42 2.17 -16.92
N THR A 142 12.06 3.23 -17.66
CA THR A 142 12.99 4.27 -18.13
C THR A 142 13.64 5.02 -16.96
N MET A 143 12.90 5.23 -15.87
CA MET A 143 13.41 5.86 -14.64
C MET A 143 14.18 4.90 -13.74
N GLY A 144 14.44 3.66 -14.17
CA GLY A 144 15.28 2.71 -13.44
C GLY A 144 14.60 2.06 -12.24
N ARG A 145 13.30 1.76 -12.34
CA ARG A 145 12.49 1.10 -11.28
C ARG A 145 12.60 1.83 -9.93
N PRO A 146 12.20 3.11 -9.89
CA PRO A 146 12.46 3.96 -8.73
C PRO A 146 11.82 3.44 -7.45
N ARG A 147 12.55 3.62 -6.34
CA ARG A 147 12.16 3.24 -4.98
C ARG A 147 12.00 4.45 -4.06
N ASP A 148 12.10 5.66 -4.60
CA ASP A 148 11.88 6.90 -3.88
C ASP A 148 10.57 7.56 -4.34
N ARG A 149 9.90 8.21 -3.39
CA ARG A 149 8.57 8.79 -3.61
C ARG A 149 8.58 9.91 -4.67
N ILE A 150 9.64 10.71 -4.74
CA ILE A 150 9.70 11.86 -5.66
C ILE A 150 9.76 11.38 -7.10
N THR A 151 10.60 10.40 -7.40
CA THR A 151 10.72 9.83 -8.74
C THR A 151 9.47 9.06 -9.13
N LEU A 152 8.89 8.28 -8.21
CA LEU A 152 7.59 7.61 -8.45
C LEU A 152 6.50 8.61 -8.85
N LEU A 153 6.45 9.80 -8.24
CA LEU A 153 5.46 10.83 -8.56
C LEU A 153 5.68 11.52 -9.91
N LYS A 154 6.81 11.28 -10.59
CA LYS A 154 7.05 11.76 -11.96
C LYS A 154 6.44 10.82 -13.01
N ILE A 155 6.15 9.57 -12.66
CA ILE A 155 5.53 8.58 -13.54
C ILE A 155 4.10 9.01 -13.90
N ARG A 156 3.75 8.96 -15.19
CA ARG A 156 2.41 9.30 -15.66
C ARG A 156 1.36 8.40 -15.02
N GLY A 157 0.33 9.04 -14.46
CA GLY A 157 -0.76 8.34 -13.77
C GLY A 157 -0.43 7.87 -12.34
N VAL A 158 0.79 8.06 -11.84
CA VAL A 158 1.13 7.79 -10.44
C VAL A 158 0.88 9.05 -9.60
N GLY A 159 -0.12 8.97 -8.73
CA GLY A 159 -0.42 9.99 -7.72
C GLY A 159 0.11 9.62 -6.33
N PRO A 160 -0.01 10.54 -5.34
CA PRO A 160 0.44 10.33 -3.95
C PRO A 160 0.03 8.98 -3.37
N LYS A 161 -1.27 8.62 -3.46
CA LYS A 161 -1.78 7.34 -2.98
C LYS A 161 -1.04 6.15 -3.59
N VAL A 162 -0.86 6.13 -4.91
CA VAL A 162 -0.25 4.99 -5.62
C VAL A 162 1.22 4.85 -5.23
N ALA A 163 1.96 5.96 -5.17
CA ALA A 163 3.35 5.96 -4.74
C ALA A 163 3.48 5.46 -3.30
N ASP A 164 2.71 6.01 -2.36
CA ASP A 164 2.73 5.59 -0.95
C ASP A 164 2.32 4.11 -0.79
N LEU A 165 1.37 3.61 -1.60
CA LEU A 165 0.89 2.23 -1.56
C LEU A 165 1.96 1.25 -2.05
N PHE A 166 2.63 1.60 -3.15
CA PHE A 166 3.76 0.83 -3.66
C PHE A 166 4.90 0.78 -2.63
N LEU A 167 5.29 1.94 -2.06
CA LEU A 167 6.36 2.03 -1.07
C LEU A 167 6.06 1.21 0.19
N LEU A 168 4.83 1.32 0.73
CA LEU A 168 4.40 0.54 1.89
C LEU A 168 4.55 -0.97 1.64
N PHE A 169 3.97 -1.46 0.55
CA PHE A 169 3.95 -2.90 0.25
C PHE A 169 5.23 -3.43 -0.37
N THR A 170 6.28 -2.62 -0.33
CA THR A 170 7.64 -3.02 -0.67
C THR A 170 8.65 -2.61 0.40
N GLY A 171 8.20 -2.23 1.60
CA GLY A 171 9.03 -2.19 2.81
C GLY A 171 9.17 -0.84 3.50
N ASP A 172 8.72 0.27 2.92
CA ASP A 172 8.75 1.58 3.59
C ASP A 172 7.53 1.78 4.50
N THR A 173 7.68 1.46 5.78
CA THR A 173 6.58 1.51 6.76
C THR A 173 6.22 2.93 7.18
N THR A 174 7.02 3.93 6.81
CA THR A 174 6.67 5.35 7.01
C THR A 174 5.68 5.85 5.95
N SER A 175 5.48 5.07 4.88
CA SER A 175 4.53 5.36 3.82
C SER A 175 3.10 4.99 4.21
N ALA A 176 2.26 6.00 4.34
CA ALA A 176 0.84 5.89 4.67
C ALA A 176 -0.03 6.36 3.49
N PRO A 177 -0.56 5.43 2.67
CA PRO A 177 -1.44 5.76 1.56
C PRO A 177 -2.69 6.52 2.02
N VAL A 178 -2.82 7.78 1.62
CA VAL A 178 -3.99 8.59 1.96
C VAL A 178 -5.09 8.37 0.93
N ASP A 179 -6.05 7.51 1.28
CA ASP A 179 -7.26 7.24 0.51
C ASP A 179 -8.52 7.63 1.28
N LYS A 180 -9.70 7.39 0.70
CA LYS A 180 -10.99 7.72 1.33
C LYS A 180 -11.25 6.97 2.66
N HIS A 181 -10.60 5.82 2.87
CA HIS A 181 -10.76 5.04 4.10
C HIS A 181 -9.93 5.68 5.20
N TYR A 182 -8.67 5.98 4.90
CA TYR A 182 -7.80 6.67 5.85
C TYR A 182 -8.30 8.08 6.19
N MET A 183 -8.79 8.84 5.19
CA MET A 183 -9.39 10.16 5.41
C MET A 183 -10.60 10.15 6.37
N ARG A 184 -11.33 9.03 6.47
CA ARG A 184 -12.48 8.89 7.38
C ARG A 184 -12.09 8.51 8.80
N ILE A 185 -11.05 7.68 8.96
CA ILE A 185 -10.63 7.16 10.27
C ILE A 185 -9.57 8.03 10.95
N ALA A 186 -8.60 8.55 10.19
CA ALA A 186 -7.47 9.33 10.70
C ALA A 186 -7.89 10.51 11.60
N PRO A 187 -8.98 11.27 11.31
CA PRO A 187 -9.45 12.33 12.19
C PRO A 187 -9.83 11.90 13.61
N GLY A 188 -10.33 10.66 13.77
CA GLY A 188 -10.67 10.07 15.06
C GLY A 188 -9.44 9.64 15.87
N LEU A 189 -8.32 9.41 15.19
CA LEU A 189 -7.02 9.11 15.80
C LEU A 189 -6.19 10.37 16.10
N GLY A 190 -6.76 11.57 15.93
CA GLY A 190 -6.06 12.85 16.12
C GLY A 190 -5.25 13.32 14.90
N ILE A 191 -5.32 12.62 13.77
CA ILE A 191 -4.62 12.99 12.52
C ILE A 191 -5.62 13.71 11.60
N ARG A 192 -5.78 15.02 11.83
CA ARG A 192 -6.73 15.87 11.08
C ARG A 192 -6.00 16.77 10.10
N GLY A 193 -6.31 16.64 8.81
CA GLY A 193 -5.72 17.49 7.79
C GLY A 193 -6.36 17.30 6.41
N ALA A 194 -5.81 18.01 5.43
CA ALA A 194 -6.19 17.89 4.03
C ALA A 194 -5.53 16.66 3.38
N PRO A 195 -6.10 16.12 2.28
CA PRO A 195 -5.44 15.11 1.48
C PRO A 195 -4.15 15.65 0.84
N PRO A 196 -3.20 14.77 0.44
CA PRO A 196 -1.97 15.19 -0.22
C PRO A 196 -2.24 15.94 -1.53
N ASN A 197 -1.60 17.10 -1.68
CA ASN A 197 -1.64 17.85 -2.93
C ASN A 197 -0.53 17.36 -3.87
N ALA A 198 -0.92 16.83 -5.04
CA ALA A 198 0.02 16.26 -6.00
C ALA A 198 1.07 17.25 -6.51
N ASN A 199 0.71 18.54 -6.70
CA ASN A 199 1.65 19.56 -7.18
C ASN A 199 2.75 19.83 -6.16
N TYR A 200 2.43 19.80 -4.87
CA TYR A 200 3.41 19.93 -3.80
C TYR A 200 4.20 18.63 -3.60
N CYS A 201 3.55 17.47 -3.64
CA CYS A 201 4.21 16.17 -3.46
C CYS A 201 5.28 15.89 -4.51
N LYS A 202 5.14 16.43 -5.73
CA LYS A 202 6.15 16.33 -6.79
C LYS A 202 7.39 17.21 -6.57
N ARG A 203 7.30 18.21 -5.70
CA ARG A 203 8.34 19.23 -5.47
C ARG A 203 9.03 19.10 -4.11
N TYR A 204 8.33 18.55 -3.12
CA TYR A 204 8.80 18.50 -1.74
C TYR A 204 8.64 17.10 -1.16
N THR A 205 9.64 16.69 -0.38
CA THR A 205 9.51 15.60 0.60
C THR A 205 8.63 16.06 1.77
N CYS A 206 8.07 15.12 2.55
CA CYS A 206 7.12 15.47 3.61
C CYS A 206 7.76 16.23 4.77
N ASP A 207 9.06 16.05 5.01
CA ASP A 207 9.85 16.79 6.00
C ASP A 207 10.04 18.27 5.63
N ALA A 208 10.20 18.58 4.33
CA ALA A 208 10.41 19.95 3.85
C ALA A 208 9.16 20.62 3.26
N CYS A 209 8.03 19.91 3.15
CA CYS A 209 6.83 20.42 2.49
C CYS A 209 6.11 21.49 3.32
N PRO A 210 5.76 22.66 2.75
CA PRO A 210 5.03 23.72 3.46
C PRO A 210 3.56 23.34 3.80
N LEU A 211 3.09 22.18 3.34
CA LEU A 211 1.79 21.63 3.71
C LEU A 211 1.89 20.52 4.76
N SER A 212 3.08 20.12 5.19
CA SER A 212 3.30 18.91 6.01
C SER A 212 2.45 18.87 7.28
N ARG A 213 2.38 19.98 8.02
CA ARG A 213 1.61 20.12 9.27
C ARG A 213 0.09 20.24 9.09
N ARG A 214 -0.41 20.27 7.84
CA ARG A 214 -1.84 20.33 7.52
C ARG A 214 -2.27 19.29 6.48
N CYS A 215 -1.36 18.40 6.09
CA CYS A 215 -1.57 17.33 5.14
C CYS A 215 -1.58 16.01 5.90
N ILE A 216 -2.59 15.15 5.72
CA ILE A 216 -2.70 13.88 6.46
C ILE A 216 -1.47 12.99 6.25
N ARG A 217 -0.87 12.96 5.05
CA ARG A 217 0.37 12.18 4.82
C ARG A 217 1.55 12.72 5.62
N GLY A 218 1.68 14.05 5.70
CA GLY A 218 2.74 14.73 6.45
C GLY A 218 2.55 14.57 7.96
N LEU A 219 1.33 14.77 8.45
CA LEU A 219 0.95 14.52 9.83
C LEU A 219 1.17 13.05 10.22
N SER A 220 0.84 12.10 9.34
CA SER A 220 1.10 10.68 9.61
C SER A 220 2.59 10.40 9.77
N LEU A 221 3.44 10.99 8.92
CA LEU A 221 4.89 10.85 9.07
C LEU A 221 5.37 11.45 10.40
N LEU A 222 4.96 12.68 10.69
CA LEU A 222 5.39 13.43 11.86
C LEU A 222 4.93 12.77 13.17
N LYS A 223 3.69 12.26 13.20
CA LYS A 223 3.05 11.77 14.43
C LYS A 223 3.19 10.27 14.66
N LEU A 224 3.41 9.48 13.62
CA LEU A 224 3.45 8.02 13.73
C LEU A 224 4.82 7.43 13.35
N GLY A 225 5.68 8.16 12.63
CA GLY A 225 6.96 7.64 12.19
C GLY A 225 6.81 6.30 11.44
N ARG A 226 7.50 5.27 11.91
CA ARG A 226 7.47 3.92 11.31
C ARG A 226 6.16 3.15 11.56
N LEU A 227 5.24 3.66 12.39
CA LEU A 227 3.87 3.12 12.52
C LEU A 227 2.89 3.61 11.45
N ALA A 228 3.26 4.62 10.64
CA ALA A 228 2.32 5.29 9.74
C ALA A 228 1.62 4.32 8.78
N GLY A 229 2.36 3.43 8.13
CA GLY A 229 1.81 2.43 7.21
C GLY A 229 0.94 1.38 7.89
N TRP A 230 1.31 0.96 9.11
CA TRP A 230 0.52 0.01 9.88
C TRP A 230 -0.80 0.60 10.38
N VAL A 231 -0.77 1.83 10.92
CA VAL A 231 -1.99 2.54 11.33
C VAL A 231 -2.92 2.77 10.14
N GLN A 232 -2.37 3.11 8.97
CA GLN A 232 -3.15 3.20 7.73
C GLN A 232 -3.80 1.86 7.36
N THR A 233 -3.08 0.75 7.52
CA THR A 233 -3.58 -0.61 7.29
C THR A 233 -4.76 -0.95 8.22
N VAL A 234 -4.62 -0.68 9.53
CA VAL A 234 -5.69 -0.87 10.52
C VAL A 234 -6.89 0.02 10.23
N ALA A 235 -6.66 1.29 9.89
CA ALA A 235 -7.70 2.23 9.52
C ALA A 235 -8.50 1.77 8.29
N TYR A 236 -7.83 1.21 7.28
CA TYR A 236 -8.51 0.62 6.12
C TYR A 236 -9.46 -0.51 6.54
N LEU A 237 -9.00 -1.41 7.40
CA LEU A 237 -9.78 -2.56 7.86
C LEU A 237 -10.97 -2.15 8.75
N LEU A 238 -10.79 -1.16 9.62
CA LEU A 238 -11.86 -0.57 10.44
C LEU A 238 -12.96 0.03 9.56
N ASP A 239 -12.59 0.88 8.60
CA ASP A 239 -13.56 1.53 7.72
C ASP A 239 -14.30 0.54 6.81
N LYS A 240 -13.62 -0.56 6.42
CA LYS A 240 -14.23 -1.65 5.66
C LYS A 240 -15.17 -2.54 6.48
N GLY A 241 -15.24 -2.34 7.80
CA GLY A 241 -16.05 -3.16 8.72
C GLY A 241 -15.50 -4.57 8.94
N VAL A 242 -14.22 -4.80 8.59
CA VAL A 242 -13.54 -6.08 8.82
C VAL A 242 -13.11 -6.19 10.29
N LEU A 243 -12.73 -5.07 10.88
CA LEU A 243 -12.45 -4.94 12.32
C LEU A 243 -13.59 -4.24 13.03
N THR A 244 -13.80 -4.60 14.30
CA THR A 244 -14.67 -3.86 15.22
C THR A 244 -14.04 -2.53 15.60
N ALA A 245 -14.83 -1.47 15.81
CA ALA A 245 -14.32 -0.23 16.40
C ALA A 245 -13.62 -0.49 17.76
N VAL A 246 -12.68 0.38 18.10
CA VAL A 246 -11.99 0.39 19.41
C VAL A 246 -12.65 1.40 20.31
#